data_AF-A0A6V8N4E6-F1
#
_entry.id   AF-A0A6V8N4E6-F1
#
_cell.length_a   1.000
_cell.length_b   1.000
_cell.length_c   1.000
_cell.angle_alpha   90.00
_cell.angle_beta   90.00
_cell.angle_gamma   90.00
#
_symmetry.space_group_name_H-M   'P 1'
#
loop_
_entity.id
_entity.type
_entity.pdbx_description
1 polymer ?
#
loop_
_entity_poly.entity_id
_entity_poly.type
_entity_poly.pdbx_seq_one_letter_code
_entity_poly.pdbx_strand_id
1 'polypeptide(L)'
;MRRMTGNRGYTLVELVVVILIFSIVMLLISSSFNRILASSSMLVKAAETDIGGLIGLELLRSDLELAGFGLPWQLPKGFTYSEAGCHNNCGEYYDAPDEPPRAVVVGDNKGFNGSDYLVLKGSALGMSTTSRSWAYLSYSSTGTVLKSSGSGSELVLGSGDRTIVVKQGAASDGKITRELVTVPGGTSFSLFFVPPLTPPFTPTSRGESFLVYGIAPPGDPVENLPPEPLEFPFNRAEYYLSRPDTIPAYCAGVDKSHGTGVLYKKVISHNSPWHTYYPLLDCVADLQVVFFLDTNGDGQKDYYTNAELLSRDEYPAAVLREQIKEIRVYMLAQQGRKDVSYRYPVQDPEHAIMVVDPRLGAELGGIWSDSRLSREISPEWRHYHWKVYSIVVYPKNL
;
A
#
# COMPACT_ATOMS: atom_id res chain seq x y z
N MET A 1 -4.68 -41.21 82.25
CA MET A 1 -4.16 -40.77 80.94
C MET A 1 -5.00 -39.59 80.46
N ARG A 2 -4.36 -38.52 80.00
CA ARG A 2 -4.85 -37.13 79.90
C ARG A 2 -6.13 -36.99 79.05
N ARG A 3 -7.20 -36.46 79.63
CA ARG A 3 -8.46 -36.08 78.96
C ARG A 3 -8.19 -34.85 78.07
N MET A 4 -8.29 -35.00 76.74
CA MET A 4 -8.32 -33.85 75.83
C MET A 4 -9.64 -33.09 76.07
N THR A 5 -9.55 -31.86 76.58
CA THR A 5 -10.68 -30.93 76.69
C THR A 5 -10.31 -29.66 75.94
N GLY A 6 -11.04 -29.38 74.88
CA GLY A 6 -10.78 -28.22 74.03
C GLY A 6 -11.68 -28.13 72.79
N ASN A 7 -12.96 -28.51 72.89
CA ASN A 7 -13.93 -28.16 71.84
C ASN A 7 -14.36 -26.71 72.06
N ARG A 8 -13.62 -25.76 71.49
CA ARG A 8 -14.08 -24.37 71.33
C ARG A 8 -15.05 -24.33 70.15
N GLY A 9 -16.34 -24.16 70.43
CA GLY A 9 -17.34 -23.87 69.40
C GLY A 9 -17.18 -22.44 68.91
N TYR A 10 -17.21 -22.23 67.59
CA TYR A 10 -17.21 -20.90 66.99
C TYR A 10 -18.48 -20.14 67.38
N THR A 11 -18.35 -18.88 67.77
CA THR A 11 -19.50 -18.04 68.10
C THR A 11 -20.15 -17.51 66.82
N LEU A 12 -21.47 -17.35 66.80
CA LEU A 12 -22.19 -16.80 65.64
C LEU A 12 -21.68 -15.40 65.25
N VAL A 13 -21.24 -14.62 66.24
CA VAL A 13 -20.62 -13.30 66.05
C VAL A 13 -19.32 -13.40 65.26
N GLU A 14 -18.47 -14.38 65.56
CA GLU A 14 -17.19 -14.60 64.87
C GLU A 14 -17.42 -14.96 63.39
N LEU A 15 -18.44 -15.76 63.08
CA LEU A 15 -18.79 -16.12 61.71
C LEU A 15 -19.32 -14.91 60.91
N VAL A 16 -20.15 -14.06 61.53
CA VAL A 16 -20.64 -12.82 60.89
C VAL A 16 -19.51 -11.83 60.62
N VAL A 17 -18.57 -11.67 61.56
CA VAL A 17 -17.40 -10.78 61.38
C VAL A 17 -16.51 -11.28 60.24
N VAL A 18 -16.27 -12.59 60.14
CA VAL A 18 -15.44 -13.15 59.06
C VAL A 18 -16.09 -12.95 57.69
N ILE A 19 -17.41 -13.18 57.55
CA ILE A 19 -18.12 -12.94 56.30
C ILE A 19 -18.04 -11.46 55.92
N LEU A 20 -18.26 -10.55 56.86
CA LEU A 20 -18.18 -9.11 56.61
C LEU A 20 -16.81 -8.69 56.10
N ILE A 21 -15.73 -9.14 56.77
CA ILE A 21 -14.36 -8.84 56.36
C ILE A 21 -14.07 -9.44 54.98
N PHE A 22 -14.48 -10.69 54.74
CA PHE A 22 -14.26 -11.36 53.45
C PHE A 22 -15.01 -10.66 52.31
N SER A 23 -16.24 -10.19 52.54
CA SER A 23 -17.00 -9.42 51.55
C SER A 23 -16.30 -8.11 51.20
N ILE A 24 -15.77 -7.37 52.18
CA ILE A 24 -15.03 -6.12 51.92
C ILE A 24 -13.75 -6.41 51.13
N VAL A 25 -13.00 -7.45 51.51
CA VAL A 25 -11.78 -7.85 50.80
C VAL A 25 -12.09 -8.28 49.36
N MET A 26 -13.15 -9.06 49.14
CA MET A 26 -13.58 -9.46 47.79
C MET A 26 -13.99 -8.27 46.92
N LEU A 27 -14.65 -7.25 47.48
CA LEU A 27 -14.99 -6.03 46.74
C LEU A 27 -13.73 -5.27 46.31
N LEU A 28 -12.73 -5.14 47.19
CA LEU A 28 -11.46 -4.50 46.87
C LEU A 28 -10.68 -5.27 45.79
N ILE A 29 -10.60 -6.60 45.92
CA ILE A 29 -9.96 -7.47 44.92
C ILE A 29 -10.69 -7.38 43.58
N SER A 30 -12.02 -7.45 43.57
CA SER A 30 -12.82 -7.36 42.35
C SER A 30 -12.60 -6.03 41.62
N SER A 31 -12.60 -4.91 42.33
CA SER A 31 -12.33 -3.60 41.74
C SER A 31 -10.92 -3.51 41.11
N SER A 32 -9.93 -4.11 41.78
CA SER A 32 -8.54 -4.13 41.30
C SER A 32 -8.38 -5.05 40.09
N PHE A 33 -9.00 -6.22 40.13
CA PHE A 33 -9.03 -7.17 39.02
C PHE A 33 -9.69 -6.57 37.77
N ASN A 34 -10.81 -5.86 37.93
CA ASN A 34 -11.47 -5.17 36.81
C ASN A 34 -10.56 -4.11 36.17
N ARG A 35 -9.80 -3.34 36.97
CA ARG A 35 -8.82 -2.38 36.45
C ARG A 35 -7.68 -3.07 35.69
N ILE A 36 -7.16 -4.18 36.24
CA ILE A 36 -6.10 -4.96 35.60
C ILE A 36 -6.59 -5.55 34.28
N LEU A 37 -7.80 -6.13 34.25
CA LEU A 37 -8.40 -6.66 33.02
C LEU A 37 -8.59 -5.57 31.97
N ALA A 38 -9.10 -4.39 32.36
CA ALA A 38 -9.30 -3.27 31.45
C ALA A 38 -7.97 -2.78 30.86
N SER A 39 -6.92 -2.63 31.69
CA SER A 39 -5.58 -2.25 31.24
C SER A 39 -4.95 -3.31 30.34
N SER A 40 -5.01 -4.59 30.75
CA SER A 40 -4.48 -5.71 29.97
C SER A 40 -5.11 -5.79 28.58
N SER A 41 -6.44 -5.65 28.49
CA SER A 41 -7.12 -5.68 27.20
C SER A 41 -6.88 -4.43 26.34
N MET A 42 -6.53 -3.28 26.93
CA MET A 42 -6.03 -2.12 26.17
C MET A 42 -4.65 -2.40 25.58
N LEU A 43 -3.71 -2.91 26.39
CA LEU A 43 -2.35 -3.23 25.97
C LEU A 43 -2.31 -4.29 24.86
N VAL A 44 -3.10 -5.35 24.99
CA VAL A 44 -3.22 -6.40 23.96
C VAL A 44 -3.73 -5.80 22.65
N LYS A 45 -4.74 -4.92 22.70
CA LYS A 45 -5.29 -4.30 21.49
C LYS A 45 -4.31 -3.31 20.85
N ALA A 46 -3.59 -2.52 21.63
CA ALA A 46 -2.53 -1.66 21.11
C ALA A 46 -1.44 -2.47 20.40
N ALA A 47 -0.99 -3.57 21.01
CA ALA A 47 0.01 -4.46 20.41
C ALA A 47 -0.49 -5.13 19.12
N GLU A 48 -1.75 -5.58 19.08
CA GLU A 48 -2.37 -6.14 17.89
C GLU A 48 -2.44 -5.12 16.74
N THR A 49 -2.87 -3.88 17.02
CA THR A 49 -2.90 -2.81 16.02
C THR A 49 -1.51 -2.44 15.53
N ASP A 50 -0.50 -2.46 16.39
CA ASP A 50 0.89 -2.16 16.01
C ASP A 50 1.49 -3.24 15.11
N ILE A 51 1.26 -4.52 15.42
CA ILE A 51 1.75 -5.64 14.59
C ILE A 51 1.03 -5.67 13.24
N GLY A 52 -0.30 -5.52 13.23
CA GLY A 52 -1.09 -5.48 12.01
C GLY A 52 -0.67 -4.32 11.11
N GLY A 53 -0.49 -3.13 11.69
CA GLY A 53 0.03 -1.97 10.98
C GLY A 53 1.41 -2.20 10.38
N LEU A 54 2.35 -2.79 11.12
CA LEU A 54 3.70 -3.04 10.60
C LEU A 54 3.66 -3.84 9.28
N ILE A 55 2.88 -4.92 9.20
CA ILE A 55 2.82 -5.75 7.99
C ILE A 55 2.19 -4.98 6.82
N GLY A 56 1.08 -4.28 7.06
CA GLY A 56 0.40 -3.49 6.03
C GLY A 56 1.28 -2.37 5.49
N LEU A 57 2.03 -1.70 6.37
CA LEU A 57 2.94 -0.61 6.02
C LEU A 57 4.21 -1.10 5.30
N GLU A 58 4.73 -2.28 5.65
CA GLU A 58 5.84 -2.89 4.91
C GLU A 58 5.44 -3.33 3.50
N LEU A 59 4.19 -3.78 3.31
CA LEU A 59 3.68 -4.06 1.97
C LEU A 59 3.62 -2.79 1.12
N LEU A 60 3.07 -1.68 1.67
CA LEU A 60 3.06 -0.38 1.00
C LEU A 60 4.48 0.12 0.68
N ARG A 61 5.40 0.02 1.64
CA ARG A 61 6.81 0.37 1.46
C ARG A 61 7.44 -0.42 0.30
N SER A 62 7.23 -1.74 0.27
CA SER A 62 7.78 -2.61 -0.75
C SER A 62 7.22 -2.30 -2.14
N ASP A 63 5.93 -2.04 -2.26
CA ASP A 63 5.30 -1.67 -3.53
C ASP A 63 5.79 -0.31 -4.03
N LEU A 64 6.02 0.66 -3.13
CA LEU A 64 6.64 1.95 -3.47
C LEU A 64 8.08 1.78 -3.99
N GLU A 65 8.87 0.88 -3.39
CA GLU A 65 10.24 0.60 -3.86
C GLU A 65 10.26 -0.03 -5.25
N LEU A 66 9.24 -0.84 -5.56
CA LEU A 66 9.10 -1.60 -6.80
C LEU A 66 8.27 -0.88 -7.87
N ALA A 67 7.70 0.28 -7.55
CA ALA A 67 6.97 1.10 -8.50
C ALA A 67 7.85 1.42 -9.72
N GLY A 68 7.25 1.36 -10.91
CA GLY A 68 7.95 1.57 -12.17
C GLY A 68 8.72 0.36 -12.70
N PHE A 69 8.93 -0.70 -11.90
CA PHE A 69 9.61 -1.90 -12.38
C PHE A 69 8.82 -2.55 -13.52
N GLY A 70 9.52 -2.90 -14.60
CA GLY A 70 8.91 -3.50 -15.80
C GLY A 70 8.08 -2.57 -16.68
N LEU A 71 7.94 -1.27 -16.35
CA LEU A 71 7.21 -0.34 -17.20
C LEU A 71 7.98 -0.04 -18.49
N PRO A 72 7.29 -0.01 -19.65
CA PRO A 72 7.88 0.48 -20.89
C PRO A 72 8.09 1.99 -20.80
N TRP A 73 9.20 2.47 -21.36
CA TRP A 73 9.54 3.89 -21.41
C TRP A 73 9.03 4.55 -22.69
N GLN A 74 8.80 3.75 -23.71
CA GLN A 74 8.32 4.14 -25.03
C GLN A 74 7.32 3.10 -25.52
N LEU A 75 6.30 3.58 -26.21
CA LEU A 75 5.30 2.74 -26.88
C LEU A 75 5.52 2.81 -28.39
N PRO A 76 5.36 1.69 -29.12
CA PRO A 76 5.42 1.71 -30.58
C PRO A 76 4.38 2.66 -31.17
N LYS A 77 4.73 3.31 -32.29
CA LYS A 77 3.83 4.27 -32.94
C LYS A 77 2.50 3.62 -33.34
N GLY A 78 1.39 4.22 -32.92
CA GLY A 78 0.04 3.73 -33.21
C GLY A 78 -0.43 2.59 -32.31
N PHE A 79 0.37 2.18 -31.32
CA PHE A 79 -0.09 1.30 -30.25
C PHE A 79 -0.95 2.09 -29.27
N THR A 80 -2.05 1.48 -28.85
CA THR A 80 -2.92 2.01 -27.80
C THR A 80 -3.30 0.89 -26.83
N TYR A 81 -3.47 1.23 -25.56
CA TYR A 81 -3.97 0.32 -24.53
C TYR A 81 -5.13 0.96 -23.76
N SER A 82 -5.86 0.15 -23.00
CA SER A 82 -6.89 0.63 -22.09
C SER A 82 -6.44 0.36 -20.67
N GLU A 83 -6.54 1.36 -19.79
CA GLU A 83 -6.46 1.12 -18.35
C GLU A 83 -7.86 0.82 -17.80
N ALA A 84 -7.93 -0.01 -16.77
CA ALA A 84 -9.20 -0.33 -16.13
C ALA A 84 -9.87 0.93 -15.56
N GLY A 85 -11.17 1.05 -15.78
CA GLY A 85 -12.00 2.08 -15.17
C GLY A 85 -11.92 2.06 -13.63
N CYS A 86 -12.05 3.22 -13.00
CA CYS A 86 -12.15 3.36 -11.56
C CYS A 86 -13.53 3.96 -11.22
N HIS A 87 -13.92 3.90 -9.95
CA HIS A 87 -15.19 4.44 -9.48
C HIS A 87 -15.10 5.97 -9.41
N ASN A 88 -15.73 6.67 -10.37
CA ASN A 88 -15.90 8.13 -10.47
C ASN A 88 -14.67 8.95 -10.93
N ASN A 89 -14.72 9.54 -12.13
CA ASN A 89 -13.79 10.56 -12.67
C ASN A 89 -12.27 10.28 -12.52
N CYS A 90 -11.81 9.20 -13.15
CA CYS A 90 -10.47 8.67 -12.96
C CYS A 90 -9.46 9.06 -14.06
N GLY A 91 -9.87 9.93 -15.00
CA GLY A 91 -9.04 10.33 -16.15
C GLY A 91 -7.66 10.84 -15.76
N GLU A 92 -7.55 11.47 -14.58
CA GLU A 92 -6.30 12.04 -14.05
C GLU A 92 -5.24 10.99 -13.70
N TYR A 93 -5.67 9.74 -13.42
CA TYR A 93 -4.79 8.63 -13.03
C TYR A 93 -4.36 7.74 -14.21
N TYR A 94 -4.85 8.03 -15.41
CA TYR A 94 -4.59 7.23 -16.61
C TYR A 94 -3.56 7.87 -17.52
N ASP A 95 -2.75 7.01 -18.12
CA ASP A 95 -1.79 7.37 -19.17
C ASP A 95 -2.21 6.75 -20.51
N ALA A 96 -3.24 5.88 -20.49
CA ALA A 96 -3.95 5.47 -21.70
C ALA A 96 -4.54 6.69 -22.46
N PRO A 97 -4.68 6.60 -23.79
CA PRO A 97 -4.48 5.40 -24.59
C PRO A 97 -3.05 5.19 -25.12
N ASP A 98 -2.25 6.22 -25.28
CA ASP A 98 -1.02 6.20 -26.09
C ASP A 98 0.23 6.76 -25.40
N GLU A 99 0.15 7.12 -24.11
CA GLU A 99 1.31 7.58 -23.35
C GLU A 99 1.99 6.44 -22.56
N PRO A 100 3.33 6.46 -22.44
CA PRO A 100 4.04 5.58 -21.53
C PRO A 100 3.53 5.76 -20.07
N PRO A 101 3.34 4.67 -19.33
CA PRO A 101 2.75 4.74 -18.00
C PRO A 101 3.66 5.43 -16.97
N ARG A 102 3.10 6.33 -16.17
CA ARG A 102 3.73 6.92 -14.99
C ARG A 102 3.77 5.88 -13.86
N ALA A 103 4.93 5.69 -13.26
CA ALA A 103 5.12 4.70 -12.19
C ALA A 103 4.30 5.00 -10.94
N VAL A 104 4.15 6.29 -10.64
CA VAL A 104 3.42 6.79 -9.48
C VAL A 104 2.55 7.96 -9.92
N VAL A 105 1.30 7.95 -9.49
CA VAL A 105 0.36 9.06 -9.66
C VAL A 105 -0.39 9.21 -8.35
N VAL A 106 -0.65 10.44 -7.92
CA VAL A 106 -1.40 10.68 -6.67
C VAL A 106 -2.51 11.70 -6.93
N GLY A 107 -3.66 11.45 -6.33
CA GLY A 107 -4.76 12.39 -6.22
C GLY A 107 -4.71 13.06 -4.87
N ASP A 108 -4.29 14.32 -4.85
CA ASP A 108 -4.20 15.14 -3.65
C ASP A 108 -5.58 15.38 -3.03
N ASN A 109 -5.73 15.05 -1.74
CA ASN A 109 -6.96 15.23 -0.97
C ASN A 109 -8.23 14.62 -1.61
N LYS A 110 -8.10 13.61 -2.49
CA LYS A 110 -9.24 13.00 -3.22
C LYS A 110 -9.95 11.87 -2.47
N GLY A 111 -9.30 11.31 -1.46
CA GLY A 111 -9.76 10.20 -0.64
C GLY A 111 -10.61 10.61 0.56
N PHE A 112 -11.01 9.61 1.35
CA PHE A 112 -11.76 9.80 2.59
C PHE A 112 -11.03 10.77 3.54
N ASN A 113 -11.77 11.64 4.25
CA ASN A 113 -11.23 12.67 5.15
C ASN A 113 -10.26 13.70 4.52
N GLY A 114 -10.22 13.82 3.18
CA GLY A 114 -9.19 14.61 2.50
C GLY A 114 -7.83 13.90 2.49
N SER A 115 -7.83 12.57 2.55
CA SER A 115 -6.61 11.80 2.32
C SER A 115 -6.22 11.77 0.86
N ASP A 116 -4.98 11.48 0.59
CA ASP A 116 -4.48 11.24 -0.75
C ASP A 116 -4.90 9.88 -1.30
N TYR A 117 -4.96 9.81 -2.62
CA TYR A 117 -5.21 8.60 -3.39
C TYR A 117 -3.96 8.23 -4.19
N LEU A 118 -3.26 7.17 -3.80
CA LEU A 118 -1.98 6.78 -4.41
C LEU A 118 -2.18 5.66 -5.43
N VAL A 119 -1.74 5.87 -6.66
CA VAL A 119 -1.74 4.89 -7.74
C VAL A 119 -0.29 4.52 -8.09
N LEU A 120 0.00 3.23 -8.03
CA LEU A 120 1.29 2.66 -8.39
C LEU A 120 1.13 1.76 -9.62
N LYS A 121 2.07 1.86 -10.56
CA LYS A 121 2.12 1.03 -11.78
C LYS A 121 3.47 0.32 -11.89
N GLY A 122 3.46 -0.95 -12.25
CA GLY A 122 4.67 -1.78 -12.41
C GLY A 122 4.33 -3.26 -12.52
N SER A 123 5.19 -4.07 -13.15
CA SER A 123 4.96 -5.51 -13.28
C SER A 123 4.90 -6.20 -11.91
N ALA A 124 5.76 -5.78 -10.98
CA ALA A 124 5.96 -6.37 -9.66
C ALA A 124 4.83 -6.10 -8.63
N LEU A 125 3.87 -5.23 -8.97
CA LEU A 125 2.78 -4.83 -8.06
C LEU A 125 1.64 -5.85 -7.99
N GLY A 126 1.65 -6.84 -8.89
CA GLY A 126 0.72 -7.97 -8.83
C GLY A 126 1.00 -8.86 -7.61
N MET A 127 -0.02 -9.59 -7.16
CA MET A 127 0.06 -10.44 -5.97
C MET A 127 0.64 -11.83 -6.25
N SER A 128 0.86 -12.17 -7.53
CA SER A 128 1.40 -13.47 -7.93
C SER A 128 2.93 -13.49 -7.85
N THR A 129 3.51 -14.68 -7.70
CA THR A 129 4.96 -14.86 -7.83
C THR A 129 5.44 -14.52 -9.23
N THR A 130 4.64 -14.82 -10.26
CA THR A 130 4.90 -14.47 -11.67
C THR A 130 5.12 -12.97 -11.86
N SER A 131 4.32 -12.13 -11.21
CA SER A 131 4.42 -10.66 -11.30
C SER A 131 5.80 -10.13 -10.86
N ARG A 132 6.48 -10.85 -9.96
CA ARG A 132 7.79 -10.50 -9.41
C ARG A 132 8.96 -11.17 -10.13
N SER A 133 8.66 -12.03 -11.10
CA SER A 133 9.66 -12.76 -11.88
C SER A 133 9.98 -12.04 -13.19
N TRP A 134 11.24 -12.10 -13.58
CA TRP A 134 11.72 -11.51 -14.83
C TRP A 134 12.91 -12.30 -15.40
N ALA A 135 13.19 -12.13 -16.69
CA ALA A 135 14.30 -12.78 -17.38
C ALA A 135 14.82 -11.98 -18.57
N TYR A 136 15.98 -12.39 -19.08
CA TYR A 136 16.59 -11.83 -20.30
C TYR A 136 16.46 -12.80 -21.47
N LEU A 137 16.04 -12.28 -22.62
CA LEU A 137 16.16 -12.98 -23.90
C LEU A 137 17.30 -12.37 -24.70
N SER A 138 18.23 -13.21 -25.15
CA SER A 138 19.34 -12.81 -26.01
C SER A 138 19.31 -13.59 -27.33
N TYR A 139 19.78 -12.92 -28.38
CA TYR A 139 20.00 -13.55 -29.68
C TYR A 139 21.06 -14.67 -29.61
N SER A 140 20.78 -15.78 -30.27
CA SER A 140 21.74 -16.86 -30.61
C SER A 140 21.58 -17.24 -32.09
N SER A 141 22.65 -17.73 -32.71
CA SER A 141 22.61 -18.23 -34.10
C SER A 141 21.67 -19.42 -34.29
N THR A 142 21.29 -20.09 -33.19
CA THR A 142 20.34 -21.21 -33.17
C THR A 142 18.93 -20.81 -32.71
N GLY A 143 18.67 -19.53 -32.42
CA GLY A 143 17.37 -19.03 -31.97
C GLY A 143 17.47 -18.07 -30.78
N THR A 144 16.51 -18.12 -29.87
CA THR A 144 16.49 -17.30 -28.65
C THR A 144 17.05 -18.09 -27.47
N VAL A 145 17.94 -17.47 -26.69
CA VAL A 145 18.46 -18.05 -25.45
C VAL A 145 17.93 -17.26 -24.26
N LEU A 146 17.36 -17.98 -23.30
CA LEU A 146 17.04 -17.46 -21.99
C LEU A 146 18.35 -17.32 -21.19
N LYS A 147 18.65 -16.11 -20.74
CA LYS A 147 19.73 -15.88 -19.78
C LYS A 147 19.12 -15.72 -18.40
N SER A 148 19.72 -16.43 -17.44
CA SER A 148 19.32 -16.29 -16.05
C SER A 148 19.53 -14.87 -15.57
N SER A 149 18.55 -14.37 -14.83
CA SER A 149 18.65 -13.08 -14.15
C SER A 149 19.63 -13.13 -12.98
N GLY A 150 20.03 -14.34 -12.53
CA GLY A 150 20.83 -14.55 -11.32
C GLY A 150 20.09 -14.16 -10.04
N SER A 151 18.80 -13.87 -10.12
CA SER A 151 17.95 -13.45 -9.01
C SER A 151 17.07 -14.61 -8.52
N GLY A 152 16.63 -14.56 -7.26
CA GLY A 152 15.76 -15.61 -6.69
C GLY A 152 14.35 -15.66 -7.28
N SER A 153 13.97 -14.70 -8.12
CA SER A 153 12.65 -14.61 -8.77
C SER A 153 12.84 -14.56 -10.28
N GLU A 154 13.05 -15.73 -10.88
CA GLU A 154 13.31 -15.88 -12.31
C GLU A 154 12.09 -16.45 -13.05
N LEU A 155 11.82 -15.93 -14.25
CA LEU A 155 10.82 -16.53 -15.13
C LEU A 155 11.34 -17.85 -15.70
N VAL A 156 10.52 -18.89 -15.62
CA VAL A 156 10.85 -20.23 -16.13
C VAL A 156 10.22 -20.41 -17.50
N LEU A 157 11.04 -20.63 -18.52
CA LEU A 157 10.55 -20.89 -19.87
C LEU A 157 9.73 -22.20 -19.90
N GLY A 158 8.51 -22.13 -20.41
CA GLY A 158 7.54 -23.23 -20.38
C GLY A 158 6.52 -23.14 -19.23
N SER A 159 6.60 -22.13 -18.37
CA SER A 159 5.64 -21.94 -17.27
C SER A 159 4.22 -21.66 -17.74
N GLY A 160 4.04 -21.13 -18.95
CA GLY A 160 2.73 -20.63 -19.39
C GLY A 160 2.37 -19.27 -18.80
N ASP A 161 3.29 -18.61 -18.09
CA ASP A 161 3.07 -17.28 -17.55
C ASP A 161 2.76 -16.27 -18.65
N ARG A 162 1.85 -15.34 -18.36
CA ARG A 162 1.63 -14.16 -19.21
C ARG A 162 2.73 -13.16 -18.94
N THR A 163 3.39 -12.77 -20.01
CA THR A 163 4.54 -11.88 -19.96
C THR A 163 4.39 -10.72 -20.92
N ILE A 164 5.03 -9.62 -20.57
CA ILE A 164 5.32 -8.52 -21.50
C ILE A 164 6.79 -8.57 -21.87
N VAL A 165 7.12 -8.06 -23.05
CA VAL A 165 8.49 -7.99 -23.54
C VAL A 165 8.85 -6.55 -23.82
N VAL A 166 9.99 -6.15 -23.30
CA VAL A 166 10.53 -4.80 -23.45
C VAL A 166 11.87 -4.92 -24.15
N LYS A 167 11.99 -4.33 -25.32
CA LYS A 167 13.25 -4.24 -26.06
C LYS A 167 14.14 -3.21 -25.38
N GLN A 168 15.34 -3.64 -24.98
CA GLN A 168 16.37 -2.72 -24.50
C GLN A 168 17.15 -2.19 -25.69
N GLY A 169 17.31 -0.86 -25.74
CA GLY A 169 18.13 -0.18 -26.73
C GLY A 169 18.99 0.90 -26.08
N ALA A 170 19.75 1.59 -26.92
CA ALA A 170 20.39 2.84 -26.58
C ALA A 170 19.92 3.90 -27.58
N ALA A 171 19.44 5.03 -27.08
CA ALA A 171 19.16 6.19 -27.91
C ALA A 171 20.47 6.81 -28.40
N SER A 172 20.38 7.70 -29.39
CA SER A 172 21.52 8.39 -30.01
C SER A 172 22.35 9.25 -29.04
N ASP A 173 21.78 9.59 -27.88
CA ASP A 173 22.42 10.31 -26.78
C ASP A 173 23.11 9.38 -25.76
N GLY A 174 23.10 8.07 -26.02
CA GLY A 174 23.66 7.04 -25.12
C GLY A 174 22.75 6.67 -23.95
N LYS A 175 21.56 7.27 -23.81
CA LYS A 175 20.59 6.86 -22.79
C LYS A 175 19.98 5.50 -23.13
N ILE A 176 19.77 4.67 -22.11
CA ILE A 176 19.08 3.39 -22.28
C ILE A 176 17.63 3.68 -22.72
N THR A 177 17.11 2.87 -23.63
CA THR A 177 15.70 2.89 -24.01
C THR A 177 15.05 1.56 -23.68
N ARG A 178 13.77 1.61 -23.35
CA ARG A 178 12.93 0.46 -23.03
C ARG A 178 11.64 0.60 -23.80
N GLU A 179 11.55 -0.03 -24.97
CA GLU A 179 10.38 0.04 -25.83
C GLU A 179 9.53 -1.22 -25.65
N LEU A 180 8.21 -1.07 -25.51
CA LEU A 180 7.29 -2.20 -25.48
C LEU A 180 7.31 -2.94 -26.83
N VAL A 181 7.44 -4.26 -26.81
CA VAL A 181 7.33 -5.07 -28.03
C VAL A 181 5.87 -5.40 -28.28
N THR A 182 5.37 -5.07 -29.48
CA THR A 182 3.99 -5.32 -29.88
C THR A 182 3.94 -5.99 -31.25
N VAL A 183 2.84 -6.70 -31.52
CA VAL A 183 2.59 -7.26 -32.87
C VAL A 183 2.31 -6.11 -33.84
N PRO A 184 3.03 -6.00 -34.98
CA PRO A 184 2.81 -4.94 -35.96
C PRO A 184 1.35 -4.90 -36.44
N GLY A 185 0.72 -3.72 -36.39
CA GLY A 185 -0.66 -3.54 -36.84
C GLY A 185 -1.75 -4.15 -35.94
N GLY A 186 -1.39 -4.61 -34.74
CA GLY A 186 -2.35 -5.16 -33.76
C GLY A 186 -2.25 -4.49 -32.39
N THR A 187 -3.15 -4.88 -31.49
CA THR A 187 -3.19 -4.46 -30.08
C THR A 187 -2.46 -5.43 -29.15
N SER A 188 -1.92 -6.53 -29.67
CA SER A 188 -1.28 -7.56 -28.85
C SER A 188 0.13 -7.14 -28.43
N PHE A 189 0.34 -7.05 -27.11
CA PHE A 189 1.62 -6.69 -26.48
C PHE A 189 2.15 -7.75 -25.50
N SER A 190 1.41 -8.85 -25.34
CA SER A 190 1.72 -9.93 -24.39
C SER A 190 1.89 -11.26 -25.08
N LEU A 191 2.67 -12.16 -24.48
CA LEU A 191 2.73 -13.56 -24.88
C LEU A 191 2.69 -14.50 -23.68
N PHE A 192 2.31 -15.75 -23.95
CA PHE A 192 2.55 -16.86 -23.03
C PHE A 192 4.01 -17.28 -23.11
N PHE A 193 4.65 -17.47 -21.95
CA PHE A 193 6.06 -17.80 -21.86
C PHE A 193 6.33 -19.28 -22.10
N VAL A 194 5.98 -19.76 -23.29
CA VAL A 194 6.05 -21.17 -23.72
C VAL A 194 6.77 -21.28 -25.07
N PRO A 195 7.71 -22.22 -25.25
CA PRO A 195 8.34 -22.46 -26.55
C PRO A 195 7.39 -23.04 -27.61
N PRO A 196 7.62 -22.75 -28.91
CA PRO A 196 8.57 -21.78 -29.42
C PRO A 196 8.08 -20.34 -29.23
N LEU A 197 8.94 -19.45 -28.73
CA LEU A 197 8.65 -18.02 -28.71
C LEU A 197 8.67 -17.49 -30.15
N THR A 198 7.63 -16.76 -30.55
CA THR A 198 7.45 -16.29 -31.93
C THR A 198 7.80 -14.81 -32.08
N PRO A 199 8.25 -14.36 -33.27
CA PRO A 199 8.36 -12.95 -33.60
C PRO A 199 7.02 -12.22 -33.40
N PRO A 200 7.01 -10.97 -32.93
CA PRO A 200 8.16 -10.08 -32.71
C PRO A 200 8.80 -10.21 -31.32
N PHE A 201 8.34 -11.12 -30.46
CA PHE A 201 8.76 -11.21 -29.05
C PHE A 201 10.13 -11.86 -28.82
N THR A 202 10.90 -12.10 -29.88
CA THR A 202 12.21 -12.73 -29.85
C THR A 202 13.28 -11.84 -30.48
N PRO A 203 14.49 -11.77 -29.91
CA PRO A 203 15.62 -11.11 -30.55
C PRO A 203 15.97 -11.77 -31.89
N THR A 204 16.09 -10.99 -32.96
CA THR A 204 16.34 -11.50 -34.32
C THR A 204 17.75 -11.21 -34.82
N SER A 205 18.43 -10.23 -34.22
CA SER A 205 19.77 -9.80 -34.62
C SER A 205 20.76 -9.78 -33.47
N ARG A 206 22.04 -9.96 -33.80
CA ARG A 206 23.14 -9.91 -32.82
C ARG A 206 23.20 -8.53 -32.20
N GLY A 207 23.14 -8.49 -30.86
CA GLY A 207 23.16 -7.24 -30.09
C GLY A 207 21.79 -6.84 -29.53
N GLU A 208 20.70 -7.47 -29.98
CA GLU A 208 19.38 -7.29 -29.36
C GLU A 208 19.29 -8.05 -28.03
N SER A 209 18.83 -7.34 -27.00
CA SER A 209 18.55 -7.85 -25.67
C SER A 209 17.14 -7.43 -25.28
N PHE A 210 16.30 -8.40 -24.96
CA PHE A 210 14.93 -8.14 -24.51
C PHE A 210 14.82 -8.50 -23.03
N LEU A 211 14.09 -7.68 -22.29
CA LEU A 211 13.63 -7.98 -20.94
C LEU A 211 12.23 -8.58 -21.03
N VAL A 212 12.00 -9.64 -20.28
CA VAL A 212 10.69 -10.26 -20.13
C VAL A 212 10.26 -10.12 -18.70
N TYR A 213 9.07 -9.59 -18.49
CA TYR A 213 8.46 -9.42 -17.16
C TYR A 213 7.19 -10.24 -17.08
N GLY A 214 7.05 -11.00 -16.00
CA GLY A 214 5.80 -11.68 -15.70
C GLY A 214 4.76 -10.68 -15.23
N ILE A 215 3.53 -10.86 -15.70
CA ILE A 215 2.38 -10.04 -15.30
C ILE A 215 1.40 -10.87 -14.50
N ALA A 216 1.00 -12.02 -15.05
CA ALA A 216 0.01 -12.91 -14.47
C ALA A 216 0.40 -14.37 -14.73
N PRO A 217 0.06 -15.30 -13.82
CA PRO A 217 0.29 -16.72 -14.02
C PRO A 217 -0.53 -17.25 -15.23
N PRO A 218 -0.23 -18.45 -15.76
CA PRO A 218 -1.20 -19.17 -16.59
C PRO A 218 -2.51 -19.27 -15.79
N GLY A 219 -3.66 -19.15 -16.46
CA GLY A 219 -4.99 -18.99 -15.84
C GLY A 219 -5.21 -19.86 -14.59
N ASP A 220 -5.97 -19.36 -13.62
CA ASP A 220 -6.07 -19.97 -12.29
C ASP A 220 -6.45 -21.46 -12.37
N PRO A 221 -5.55 -22.40 -12.00
CA PRO A 221 -5.85 -23.83 -12.03
C PRO A 221 -6.96 -24.23 -11.04
N VAL A 222 -7.35 -23.35 -10.12
CA VAL A 222 -8.43 -23.61 -9.15
C VAL A 222 -9.83 -23.43 -9.77
N GLU A 223 -9.98 -22.57 -10.79
CA GLU A 223 -11.32 -22.20 -11.31
C GLU A 223 -11.61 -22.60 -12.76
N ASN A 224 -10.68 -23.25 -13.49
CA ASN A 224 -10.84 -23.58 -14.92
C ASN A 224 -11.25 -22.39 -15.80
N LEU A 225 -10.93 -21.16 -15.38
CA LEU A 225 -11.22 -19.96 -16.14
C LEU A 225 -10.17 -19.80 -17.25
N PRO A 226 -10.57 -19.44 -18.48
CA PRO A 226 -9.61 -19.14 -19.53
C PRO A 226 -8.72 -17.98 -19.06
N PRO A 227 -7.42 -17.99 -19.36
CA PRO A 227 -6.54 -16.91 -18.95
C PRO A 227 -7.04 -15.60 -19.56
N GLU A 228 -7.34 -14.61 -18.73
CA GLU A 228 -7.88 -13.31 -19.16
C GLU A 228 -6.86 -12.56 -20.07
N PRO A 229 -7.28 -11.94 -21.19
CA PRO A 229 -6.40 -11.07 -21.97
C PRO A 229 -5.87 -9.94 -21.09
N LEU A 230 -4.63 -9.49 -21.33
CA LEU A 230 -4.10 -8.32 -20.64
C LEU A 230 -4.66 -7.06 -21.30
N GLU A 231 -5.29 -6.17 -20.52
CA GLU A 231 -5.76 -4.86 -20.99
C GLU A 231 -4.62 -3.83 -21.12
N PHE A 232 -3.63 -3.90 -20.23
CA PHE A 232 -2.51 -2.96 -20.15
C PHE A 232 -1.19 -3.68 -19.85
N PRO A 233 -0.02 -3.11 -20.24
CA PRO A 233 1.27 -3.79 -20.18
C PRO A 233 1.94 -3.72 -18.79
N PHE A 234 1.19 -3.72 -17.69
CA PHE A 234 1.73 -3.62 -16.33
C PHE A 234 0.72 -4.11 -15.29
N ASN A 235 1.08 -4.23 -14.01
CA ASN A 235 0.11 -4.34 -12.93
C ASN A 235 -0.10 -2.97 -12.26
N ARG A 236 -1.29 -2.72 -11.75
CA ARG A 236 -1.65 -1.48 -11.04
C ARG A 236 -2.15 -1.80 -9.65
N ALA A 237 -1.62 -1.09 -8.67
CA ALA A 237 -2.08 -1.12 -7.28
C ALA A 237 -2.47 0.29 -6.85
N GLU A 238 -3.60 0.41 -6.16
CA GLU A 238 -4.12 1.68 -5.65
C GLU A 238 -4.16 1.60 -4.12
N TYR A 239 -3.74 2.67 -3.47
CA TYR A 239 -3.73 2.81 -2.03
C TYR A 239 -4.57 4.02 -1.64
N TYR A 240 -5.59 3.79 -0.82
CA TYR A 240 -6.50 4.85 -0.42
C TYR A 240 -7.22 4.49 0.87
N LEU A 241 -7.72 5.54 1.55
CA LEU A 241 -8.59 5.37 2.69
C LEU A 241 -10.05 5.25 2.24
N SER A 242 -10.76 4.29 2.83
CA SER A 242 -12.20 4.17 2.70
C SER A 242 -12.80 3.67 4.00
N ARG A 243 -14.06 4.04 4.25
CA ARG A 243 -14.80 3.60 5.43
C ARG A 243 -15.81 2.53 5.02
N PRO A 244 -15.53 1.24 5.27
CA PRO A 244 -16.49 0.18 5.00
C PRO A 244 -17.70 0.27 5.94
N ASP A 245 -18.82 -0.36 5.56
CA ASP A 245 -20.03 -0.42 6.39
C ASP A 245 -19.78 -1.06 7.76
N THR A 246 -18.84 -2.00 7.82
CA THR A 246 -18.41 -2.68 9.04
C THR A 246 -16.94 -2.36 9.31
N ILE A 247 -16.70 -1.47 10.26
CA ILE A 247 -15.38 -1.18 10.83
C ILE A 247 -15.32 -1.73 12.27
N PRO A 248 -14.16 -2.15 12.79
CA PRO A 248 -14.08 -2.61 14.16
C PRO A 248 -14.59 -1.56 15.15
N ALA A 249 -15.41 -1.98 16.11
CA ALA A 249 -16.08 -1.09 17.07
C ALA A 249 -15.13 -0.29 17.99
N TYR A 250 -13.84 -0.67 18.02
CA TYR A 250 -12.84 0.07 18.76
C TYR A 250 -12.29 1.29 18.01
N CYS A 251 -12.47 1.37 16.69
CA CYS A 251 -12.06 2.52 15.89
C CYS A 251 -12.91 3.74 16.21
N ALA A 252 -12.30 4.92 16.24
CA ALA A 252 -12.99 6.19 16.43
C ALA A 252 -13.93 6.47 15.26
N GLY A 253 -15.16 6.84 15.58
CA GLY A 253 -16.15 7.22 14.58
C GLY A 253 -17.43 7.69 15.21
N VAL A 254 -18.15 8.53 14.47
CA VAL A 254 -19.48 9.03 14.86
C VAL A 254 -20.55 8.26 14.12
N ASP A 255 -20.37 8.03 12.82
CA ASP A 255 -21.33 7.37 11.94
C ASP A 255 -20.61 6.72 10.73
N LYS A 256 -21.32 6.36 9.66
CA LYS A 256 -20.72 5.74 8.48
C LYS A 256 -19.93 6.71 7.59
N SER A 257 -20.15 8.01 7.72
CA SER A 257 -19.52 9.07 6.94
C SER A 257 -18.40 9.80 7.70
N HIS A 258 -18.37 9.68 9.02
CA HIS A 258 -17.41 10.35 9.90
C HIS A 258 -16.69 9.35 10.82
N GLY A 259 -15.38 9.50 10.94
CA GLY A 259 -14.52 8.66 11.76
C GLY A 259 -13.21 8.32 11.05
N THR A 260 -12.55 7.28 11.55
CA THR A 260 -11.40 6.67 10.87
C THR A 260 -11.84 5.68 9.79
N GLY A 261 -11.08 5.54 8.72
CA GLY A 261 -11.27 4.51 7.71
C GLY A 261 -10.36 3.30 7.89
N VAL A 262 -10.31 2.50 6.83
CA VAL A 262 -9.35 1.42 6.62
C VAL A 262 -8.50 1.80 5.41
N LEU A 263 -7.19 1.62 5.53
CA LEU A 263 -6.27 1.71 4.41
C LEU A 263 -6.40 0.46 3.55
N TYR A 264 -6.78 0.61 2.30
CA TYR A 264 -6.88 -0.48 1.34
C TYR A 264 -5.73 -0.43 0.35
N LYS A 265 -5.19 -1.61 0.01
CA LYS A 265 -4.55 -1.86 -1.28
C LYS A 265 -5.59 -2.48 -2.21
N LYS A 266 -5.82 -1.88 -3.36
CA LYS A 266 -6.66 -2.42 -4.43
C LYS A 266 -5.78 -2.82 -5.60
N VAL A 267 -5.83 -4.09 -6.00
CA VAL A 267 -5.10 -4.59 -7.17
C VAL A 267 -6.06 -4.69 -8.34
N ILE A 268 -5.68 -4.05 -9.44
CA ILE A 268 -6.51 -3.94 -10.63
C ILE A 268 -6.40 -5.21 -11.46
N SER A 269 -7.55 -5.73 -11.89
CA SER A 269 -7.66 -6.87 -12.81
C SER A 269 -7.47 -6.43 -14.26
N HIS A 270 -7.04 -7.37 -15.10
CA HIS A 270 -6.70 -7.15 -16.51
C HIS A 270 -7.86 -7.34 -17.49
N ASN A 271 -9.03 -7.85 -17.08
CA ASN A 271 -10.17 -8.07 -17.98
C ASN A 271 -11.51 -8.17 -17.23
N SER A 272 -11.61 -7.55 -16.05
CA SER A 272 -12.79 -7.71 -15.21
C SER A 272 -13.09 -6.46 -14.38
N PRO A 273 -14.38 -6.11 -14.16
CA PRO A 273 -14.73 -5.05 -13.21
C PRO A 273 -14.36 -5.43 -11.77
N TRP A 274 -14.01 -6.70 -11.52
CA TRP A 274 -13.62 -7.18 -10.22
C TRP A 274 -12.20 -6.75 -9.89
N HIS A 275 -12.07 -6.06 -8.77
CA HIS A 275 -10.80 -5.68 -8.20
C HIS A 275 -10.66 -6.38 -6.85
N THR A 276 -9.43 -6.76 -6.50
CA THR A 276 -9.18 -7.38 -5.20
C THR A 276 -8.75 -6.30 -4.21
N TYR A 277 -9.46 -6.22 -3.09
CA TYR A 277 -9.22 -5.25 -2.03
C TYR A 277 -8.59 -5.95 -0.84
N TYR A 278 -7.47 -5.41 -0.36
CA TYR A 278 -6.74 -5.90 0.79
C TYR A 278 -6.75 -4.82 1.88
N PRO A 279 -7.48 -5.01 2.99
CA PRO A 279 -7.38 -4.11 4.13
C PRO A 279 -5.98 -4.26 4.75
N LEU A 280 -5.25 -3.16 4.89
CA LEU A 280 -3.88 -3.15 5.39
C LEU A 280 -3.79 -2.65 6.82
N LEU A 281 -4.57 -1.63 7.16
CA LEU A 281 -4.56 -0.99 8.46
C LEU A 281 -5.92 -0.41 8.77
N ASP A 282 -6.47 -0.79 9.92
CA ASP A 282 -7.72 -0.26 10.45
C ASP A 282 -7.48 1.04 11.22
N CYS A 283 -8.56 1.78 11.43
CA CYS A 283 -8.60 3.02 12.21
C CYS A 283 -7.64 4.12 11.73
N VAL A 284 -7.49 4.30 10.41
CA VAL A 284 -6.68 5.36 9.80
C VAL A 284 -7.52 6.60 9.57
N ALA A 285 -7.11 7.75 10.10
CA ALA A 285 -7.80 9.02 9.93
C ALA A 285 -7.37 9.78 8.66
N ASP A 286 -6.10 9.67 8.28
CA ASP A 286 -5.52 10.46 7.19
C ASP A 286 -4.31 9.77 6.54
N LEU A 287 -4.09 10.03 5.25
CA LEU A 287 -2.98 9.54 4.43
C LEU A 287 -2.52 10.69 3.52
N GLN A 288 -1.23 11.01 3.52
CA GLN A 288 -0.65 12.14 2.78
C GLN A 288 0.66 11.70 2.13
N VAL A 289 0.91 12.13 0.89
CA VAL A 289 2.06 11.72 0.07
C VAL A 289 2.84 12.95 -0.41
N VAL A 290 4.14 12.95 -0.14
CA VAL A 290 5.06 14.03 -0.53
C VAL A 290 6.17 13.46 -1.38
N PHE A 291 6.45 14.13 -2.50
CA PHE A 291 7.52 13.79 -3.43
C PHE A 291 8.72 14.69 -3.23
N PHE A 292 9.91 14.11 -3.37
CA PHE A 292 11.17 14.83 -3.41
C PHE A 292 11.81 14.61 -4.78
N LEU A 293 12.08 15.71 -5.44
CA LEU A 293 12.49 15.80 -6.83
C LEU A 293 13.91 16.36 -6.94
N ASP A 294 14.61 15.90 -7.96
CA ASP A 294 15.86 16.44 -8.50
C ASP A 294 15.51 17.17 -9.80
N THR A 295 15.24 18.48 -9.70
CA THR A 295 14.77 19.26 -10.85
C THR A 295 15.89 19.76 -11.74
N ASN A 296 17.13 19.77 -11.24
CA ASN A 296 18.31 20.25 -11.97
C ASN A 296 19.17 19.12 -12.58
N GLY A 297 18.92 17.85 -12.21
CA GLY A 297 19.60 16.67 -12.72
C GLY A 297 20.99 16.40 -12.11
N ASP A 298 21.31 16.97 -10.96
CA ASP A 298 22.61 16.80 -10.27
C ASP A 298 22.65 15.57 -9.34
N GLY A 299 21.54 14.83 -9.23
CA GLY A 299 21.38 13.66 -8.37
C GLY A 299 21.00 14.00 -6.94
N GLN A 300 20.80 15.27 -6.59
CA GLN A 300 20.37 15.73 -5.27
C GLN A 300 18.93 16.21 -5.28
N LYS A 301 18.29 16.12 -4.11
CA LYS A 301 16.93 16.62 -3.92
C LYS A 301 16.97 18.13 -3.74
N ASP A 302 16.34 18.87 -4.64
CA ASP A 302 16.28 20.33 -4.58
C ASP A 302 14.85 20.88 -4.47
N TYR A 303 13.85 20.05 -4.75
CA TYR A 303 12.45 20.42 -4.71
C TYR A 303 11.60 19.35 -4.03
N TYR A 304 10.51 19.78 -3.41
CA TYR A 304 9.51 18.88 -2.82
C TYR A 304 8.12 19.44 -3.04
N THR A 305 7.15 18.56 -3.24
CA THR A 305 5.78 18.92 -3.56
C THR A 305 4.80 17.86 -3.05
N ASN A 306 3.57 18.28 -2.79
CA ASN A 306 2.44 17.37 -2.74
C ASN A 306 2.04 16.94 -4.16
N ALA A 307 1.09 16.04 -4.23
CA ALA A 307 0.65 15.41 -5.46
C ALA A 307 -0.06 16.34 -6.45
N GLU A 308 -0.60 17.48 -5.98
CA GLU A 308 -1.41 18.40 -6.78
C GLU A 308 -0.64 18.98 -7.98
N LEU A 309 0.69 19.07 -7.88
CA LEU A 309 1.55 19.63 -8.94
C LEU A 309 2.08 18.57 -9.93
N LEU A 310 1.86 17.27 -9.72
CA LEU A 310 2.32 16.22 -10.65
C LEU A 310 1.31 15.94 -11.76
N SER A 311 0.81 17.00 -12.41
CA SER A 311 -0.09 16.88 -13.55
C SER A 311 0.59 16.15 -14.71
N ARG A 312 -0.19 15.44 -15.53
CA ARG A 312 0.34 14.63 -16.64
C ARG A 312 1.12 15.47 -17.66
N ASP A 313 0.65 16.69 -17.92
CA ASP A 313 1.22 17.58 -18.93
C ASP A 313 2.57 18.17 -18.51
N GLU A 314 2.74 18.46 -17.22
CA GLU A 314 3.97 19.03 -16.66
C GLU A 314 4.97 17.93 -16.27
N TYR A 315 4.47 16.79 -15.78
CA TYR A 315 5.26 15.67 -15.29
C TYR A 315 4.91 14.35 -16.01
N PRO A 316 5.28 14.22 -17.29
CA PRO A 316 5.12 12.96 -18.02
C PRO A 316 6.04 11.88 -17.45
N ALA A 317 5.79 10.61 -17.81
CA ALA A 317 6.49 9.45 -17.25
C ALA A 317 8.02 9.50 -17.39
N ALA A 318 8.56 10.18 -18.40
CA ALA A 318 10.00 10.38 -18.56
C ALA A 318 10.58 11.33 -17.50
N VAL A 319 9.90 12.45 -17.24
CA VAL A 319 10.33 13.46 -16.26
C VAL A 319 10.25 12.88 -14.85
N LEU A 320 9.13 12.22 -14.49
CA LEU A 320 8.99 11.61 -13.17
C LEU A 320 10.07 10.57 -12.87
N ARG A 321 10.46 9.79 -13.88
CA ARG A 321 11.54 8.81 -13.73
C ARG A 321 12.87 9.52 -13.46
N GLU A 322 13.21 10.54 -14.23
CA GLU A 322 14.50 11.22 -14.05
C GLU A 322 14.55 12.04 -12.74
N GLN A 323 13.43 12.61 -12.29
CA GLN A 323 13.41 13.57 -11.19
C GLN A 323 13.01 12.99 -9.83
N ILE A 324 12.12 11.99 -9.72
CA ILE A 324 11.74 11.46 -8.38
C ILE A 324 12.94 10.74 -7.76
N LYS A 325 13.35 11.19 -6.57
CA LYS A 325 14.42 10.54 -5.78
C LYS A 325 13.92 9.94 -4.49
N GLU A 326 12.85 10.48 -3.92
CA GLU A 326 12.29 10.00 -2.67
C GLU A 326 10.78 10.26 -2.60
N ILE A 327 10.06 9.28 -2.05
CA ILE A 327 8.63 9.35 -1.79
C ILE A 327 8.43 9.19 -0.29
N ARG A 328 7.71 10.13 0.32
CA ARG A 328 7.32 10.06 1.72
C ARG A 328 5.82 9.88 1.83
N VAL A 329 5.41 8.93 2.65
CA VAL A 329 4.01 8.71 2.98
C VAL A 329 3.81 8.89 4.47
N TYR A 330 2.90 9.78 4.83
CA TYR A 330 2.50 10.08 6.19
C TYR A 330 1.09 9.53 6.43
N MET A 331 0.88 8.85 7.56
CA MET A 331 -0.44 8.33 7.92
C MET A 331 -0.75 8.60 9.36
N LEU A 332 -1.93 9.16 9.62
CA LEU A 332 -2.47 9.30 10.96
C LEU A 332 -3.36 8.11 11.27
N ALA A 333 -3.00 7.30 12.26
CA ALA A 333 -3.84 6.19 12.69
C ALA A 333 -4.01 6.16 14.20
N GLN A 334 -5.14 5.60 14.62
CA GLN A 334 -5.43 5.31 16.01
C GLN A 334 -4.73 4.02 16.45
N GLN A 335 -4.17 4.02 17.66
CA GLN A 335 -3.62 2.84 18.31
C GLN A 335 -4.57 2.31 19.39
N GLY A 336 -4.85 1.01 19.34
CA GLY A 336 -5.70 0.34 20.31
C GLY A 336 -7.14 0.86 20.34
N ARG A 337 -7.77 0.83 21.52
CA ARG A 337 -9.16 1.25 21.74
C ARG A 337 -9.23 2.51 22.60
N LYS A 338 -10.42 3.11 22.68
CA LYS A 338 -10.70 4.25 23.56
C LYS A 338 -10.24 3.99 25.01
N ASP A 339 -9.48 4.93 25.55
CA ASP A 339 -9.13 5.03 26.97
C ASP A 339 -9.75 6.31 27.55
N VAL A 340 -10.82 6.16 28.32
CA VAL A 340 -11.53 7.26 28.98
C VAL A 340 -10.69 8.01 30.01
N SER A 341 -9.61 7.39 30.52
CA SER A 341 -8.67 8.01 31.45
C SER A 341 -7.55 8.76 30.76
N TYR A 342 -7.32 8.48 29.48
CA TYR A 342 -6.34 9.17 28.65
C TYR A 342 -6.92 10.46 28.08
N ARG A 343 -6.08 11.47 27.92
CA ARG A 343 -6.39 12.69 27.19
C ARG A 343 -5.21 13.07 26.31
N TYR A 344 -5.42 13.02 24.99
CA TYR A 344 -4.40 13.36 24.01
C TYR A 344 -3.93 14.80 24.23
N PRO A 345 -2.61 15.02 24.34
CA PRO A 345 -2.06 16.35 24.57
C PRO A 345 -2.21 17.20 23.30
N VAL A 346 -2.80 18.39 23.44
CA VAL A 346 -2.93 19.37 22.36
C VAL A 346 -2.26 20.65 22.82
N GLN A 347 -1.19 21.05 22.12
CA GLN A 347 -0.46 22.29 22.41
C GLN A 347 -1.09 23.47 21.66
N ASP A 348 -1.41 23.27 20.38
CA ASP A 348 -2.09 24.23 19.52
C ASP A 348 -3.42 23.62 19.02
N PRO A 349 -4.59 24.18 19.36
CA PRO A 349 -5.88 23.69 18.87
C PRO A 349 -6.06 23.76 17.35
N GLU A 350 -5.40 24.67 16.64
CA GLU A 350 -5.50 24.77 15.18
C GLU A 350 -4.62 23.73 14.48
N HIS A 351 -3.53 23.31 15.13
CA HIS A 351 -2.58 22.29 14.65
C HIS A 351 -2.50 21.12 15.64
N ALA A 352 -3.65 20.57 16.02
CA ALA A 352 -3.71 19.56 17.06
C ALA A 352 -2.93 18.29 16.66
N ILE A 353 -3.02 17.89 15.39
CA ILE A 353 -2.18 16.85 14.77
C ILE A 353 -1.79 17.29 13.36
N MET A 354 -0.50 17.20 13.03
CA MET A 354 0.03 17.41 11.68
C MET A 354 0.44 16.07 11.06
N VAL A 355 -0.02 15.80 9.85
CA VAL A 355 0.23 14.56 9.08
C VAL A 355 1.26 14.83 8.00
N VAL A 356 2.39 15.38 8.41
CA VAL A 356 3.55 15.72 7.58
C VAL A 356 4.76 15.94 8.49
N ASP A 357 5.98 15.95 7.93
CA ASP A 357 7.15 16.44 8.66
C ASP A 357 6.98 17.96 8.93
N PRO A 358 6.95 18.40 10.21
CA PRO A 358 6.75 19.82 10.55
C PRO A 358 7.79 20.77 9.95
N ARG A 359 8.94 20.25 9.50
CA ARG A 359 9.99 21.05 8.85
C ARG A 359 9.70 21.39 7.40
N LEU A 360 8.80 20.65 6.75
CA LEU A 360 8.49 20.83 5.33
C LEU A 360 7.43 21.91 5.08
N GLY A 361 6.75 22.36 6.13
CA GLY A 361 5.61 23.27 6.01
C GLY A 361 4.28 22.54 6.13
N ALA A 362 3.27 23.29 6.54
CA ALA A 362 1.92 22.81 6.80
C ALA A 362 1.13 22.59 5.50
N GLU A 363 1.53 23.25 4.43
CA GLU A 363 0.88 23.22 3.11
C GLU A 363 1.06 21.90 2.35
N LEU A 364 1.98 21.02 2.77
CA LEU A 364 2.30 19.77 2.08
C LEU A 364 1.65 18.53 2.67
N GLY A 365 0.78 18.69 3.66
CA GLY A 365 0.03 17.56 4.21
C GLY A 365 -1.17 17.97 5.02
N GLY A 366 -1.71 17.01 5.77
CA GLY A 366 -2.96 17.16 6.49
C GLY A 366 -2.78 17.86 7.83
N ILE A 367 -3.53 18.93 8.06
CA ILE A 367 -3.66 19.55 9.39
C ILE A 367 -5.02 19.22 9.98
N TRP A 368 -4.97 18.68 11.19
CA TRP A 368 -6.15 18.35 11.99
C TRP A 368 -6.23 19.28 13.20
N SER A 369 -7.16 20.23 13.15
CA SER A 369 -7.51 21.04 14.31
C SER A 369 -8.38 20.23 15.29
N ASP A 370 -8.43 20.67 16.55
CA ASP A 370 -9.28 20.07 17.59
C ASP A 370 -10.75 20.07 17.18
N SER A 371 -11.21 21.15 16.50
CA SER A 371 -12.57 21.27 16.00
C SER A 371 -12.84 20.31 14.83
N ARG A 372 -11.89 20.15 13.90
CA ARG A 372 -11.99 19.19 12.79
C ARG A 372 -11.99 17.76 13.31
N LEU A 373 -11.11 17.40 14.25
CA LEU A 373 -11.08 16.06 14.85
C LEU A 373 -12.38 15.74 15.59
N SER A 374 -12.90 16.70 16.36
CA SER A 374 -14.17 16.55 17.06
C SER A 374 -15.35 16.31 16.11
N ARG A 375 -15.38 17.02 14.98
CA ARG A 375 -16.45 16.95 13.98
C ARG A 375 -16.36 15.74 13.06
N GLU A 376 -15.19 15.52 12.46
CA GLU A 376 -14.99 14.52 11.40
C GLU A 376 -14.60 13.15 11.92
N ILE A 377 -14.00 13.06 13.12
CA ILE A 377 -13.54 11.78 13.70
C ILE A 377 -14.45 11.34 14.85
N SER A 378 -14.45 12.09 15.94
CA SER A 378 -15.28 11.83 17.12
C SER A 378 -15.15 12.99 18.13
N PRO A 379 -16.24 13.41 18.81
CA PRO A 379 -16.13 14.35 19.93
C PRO A 379 -15.19 13.87 21.04
N GLU A 380 -15.01 12.55 21.13
CA GLU A 380 -14.18 11.88 22.13
C GLU A 380 -12.78 11.55 21.59
N TRP A 381 -12.35 12.13 20.47
CA TRP A 381 -11.08 11.80 19.80
C TRP A 381 -9.86 11.87 20.74
N ARG A 382 -9.90 12.76 21.73
CA ARG A 382 -8.82 12.91 22.73
C ARG A 382 -8.69 11.71 23.67
N HIS A 383 -9.68 10.83 23.75
CA HIS A 383 -9.61 9.58 24.50
C HIS A 383 -9.00 8.42 23.70
N TYR A 384 -8.43 8.71 22.54
CA TYR A 384 -7.73 7.74 21.71
C TYR A 384 -6.26 8.10 21.59
N HIS A 385 -5.42 7.08 21.46
CA HIS A 385 -4.01 7.26 21.17
C HIS A 385 -3.83 7.41 19.65
N TRP A 386 -3.20 8.50 19.24
CA TRP A 386 -2.94 8.79 17.83
C TRP A 386 -1.46 8.71 17.53
N LYS A 387 -1.13 8.13 16.39
CA LYS A 387 0.24 8.01 15.90
C LYS A 387 0.32 8.40 14.43
N VAL A 388 1.33 9.21 14.12
CA VAL A 388 1.70 9.52 12.75
C VAL A 388 2.81 8.57 12.34
N TYR A 389 2.53 7.70 11.37
CA TYR A 389 3.53 6.85 10.71
C TYR A 389 4.17 7.64 9.57
N SER A 390 5.48 7.50 9.41
CA SER A 390 6.25 8.10 8.32
C SER A 390 7.01 7.01 7.60
N ILE A 391 6.66 6.78 6.33
CA ILE A 391 7.36 5.84 5.45
C ILE A 391 8.20 6.66 4.48
N VAL A 392 9.50 6.41 4.47
CA VAL A 392 10.45 7.04 3.54
C VAL A 392 10.96 5.98 2.58
N VAL A 393 10.77 6.21 1.28
CA VAL A 393 11.12 5.26 0.22
C VAL A 393 11.98 5.93 -0.84
N TYR A 394 13.01 5.20 -1.26
CA TYR A 394 13.83 5.53 -2.42
C TYR A 394 13.49 4.51 -3.52
N PRO A 395 12.74 4.91 -4.58
CA PRO A 395 12.37 4.00 -5.65
C PRO A 395 13.60 3.39 -6.32
N LYS A 396 13.58 2.09 -6.65
CA LYS A 396 14.75 1.39 -7.21
C LYS A 396 14.89 1.50 -8.72
N ASN A 397 13.86 1.97 -9.41
CA ASN A 397 13.80 1.99 -10.87
C ASN A 397 13.27 3.33 -11.43
N LEU A 398 13.26 4.38 -10.60
CA LEU A 398 13.04 5.76 -10.99
C LEU A 398 14.37 6.50 -10.87
#